data_AF-A0A1M6BLX7-F1
#
_entry.id   AF-A0A1M6BLX7-F1
#
_cell.length_a   1.000
_cell.length_b   1.000
_cell.length_c   1.000
_cell.angle_alpha   90.00
_cell.angle_beta   90.00
_cell.angle_gamma   90.00
#
_symmetry.space_group_name_H-M   'P 1'
#
loop_
_entity.id
_entity.type
_entity.pdbx_description
1 polymer ?
#
loop_
_entity_poly.entity_id
_entity_poly.type
_entity_poly.pdbx_seq_one_letter_code
_entity_poly.pdbx_strand_id
1 'polypeptide(L)'
;MLVVAILLAVGGVMAYYKTIVSPPGKLEFKNQYVNSDKKDISQVKSANTDLALDSFYVAITHELDLQLANSFLTNQERNELLELFATQYVPTYVSACNSKFSKSVWNEGELQKINTRISELQGLVTTENKIVIQGVANSSLNEVHNVIVAYYEAKRAASVSGYNGIQAAKQKIATAKKYASMSPINNCTELVSRLNSVSTRLEQAHYSYLAGQVERLRPYYNYSQTEYDKIALSISEKFDEYKNNARSTYGRVSDISSLESRAGSYYSNATFNN
;
A
#
# COMPACT_ATOMS: atom_id res chain seq x y z
N MET A 1 28.86 72.41 -41.80
CA MET A 1 28.76 71.14 -41.05
C MET A 1 30.16 70.55 -40.84
N LEU A 2 30.93 71.07 -39.89
CA LEU A 2 32.32 70.65 -39.66
C LEU A 2 32.62 70.38 -38.17
N VAL A 3 31.61 70.48 -37.29
CA VAL A 3 31.73 70.23 -35.84
C VAL A 3 31.16 68.86 -35.44
N VAL A 4 30.50 68.14 -36.35
CA VAL A 4 29.95 66.80 -36.10
C VAL A 4 30.94 65.67 -36.48
N ALA A 5 32.02 65.98 -37.23
CA ALA A 5 32.96 64.98 -37.72
C ALA A 5 34.12 64.65 -36.74
N ILE A 6 34.40 65.49 -35.75
CA ILE A 6 35.54 65.28 -34.82
C ILE A 6 35.13 64.43 -33.59
N LEU A 7 33.84 64.39 -33.22
CA LEU A 7 33.37 63.58 -32.09
C LEU A 7 33.17 62.08 -32.44
N LEU A 8 33.11 61.71 -33.72
CA LEU A 8 32.99 60.31 -34.14
C LEU A 8 34.34 59.59 -34.28
N ALA A 9 35.47 60.32 -34.34
CA ALA A 9 36.79 59.71 -34.42
C ALA A 9 37.35 59.28 -33.05
N VAL A 10 36.98 59.96 -31.95
CA VAL A 10 37.42 59.61 -30.59
C VAL A 10 36.56 58.48 -29.98
N GLY A 11 35.28 58.36 -30.40
CA GLY A 11 34.41 57.25 -29.98
C GLY A 11 34.77 55.89 -30.59
N GLY A 12 35.35 55.89 -31.81
CA GLY A 12 35.73 54.66 -32.51
C GLY A 12 36.93 53.93 -31.90
N VAL A 13 37.91 54.67 -31.37
CA VAL A 13 39.14 54.06 -30.82
C VAL A 13 38.90 53.46 -29.43
N MET A 14 38.03 54.07 -28.59
CA MET A 14 37.68 53.51 -27.28
C MET A 14 36.76 52.29 -27.34
N ALA A 15 35.90 52.19 -28.37
CA ALA A 15 35.05 51.01 -28.57
C ALA A 15 35.84 49.79 -29.08
N TYR A 16 36.89 50.01 -29.89
CA TYR A 16 37.71 48.93 -30.45
C TYR A 16 38.73 48.36 -29.45
N TYR A 17 39.27 49.19 -28.53
CA TYR A 17 40.18 48.69 -27.49
C TYR A 17 39.46 47.86 -26.41
N LYS A 18 38.18 48.15 -26.14
CA LYS A 18 37.39 47.45 -25.12
C LYS A 18 36.86 46.09 -25.58
N THR A 19 36.82 45.81 -26.89
CA THR A 19 36.33 44.53 -27.44
C THR A 19 37.43 43.52 -27.75
N ILE A 20 38.70 43.95 -27.91
CA ILE A 20 39.80 43.02 -28.24
C ILE A 20 40.74 42.77 -27.04
N VAL A 21 40.79 43.66 -26.04
CA VAL A 21 41.71 43.51 -24.88
C VAL A 21 41.04 43.81 -23.53
N SER A 22 39.74 43.53 -23.41
CA SER A 22 39.16 43.33 -22.08
C SER A 22 39.36 41.86 -21.72
N PRO A 23 40.02 41.52 -20.58
CA PRO A 23 39.91 40.18 -20.04
C PRO A 23 38.41 39.86 -19.97
N PRO A 24 37.95 38.66 -20.36
CA PRO A 24 36.54 38.33 -20.26
C PRO A 24 36.07 38.73 -18.87
N GLY A 25 35.11 39.67 -18.81
CA GLY A 25 34.58 40.17 -17.55
C GLY A 25 34.24 38.96 -16.71
N LYS A 26 34.87 38.86 -15.53
CA LYS A 26 34.92 37.68 -14.64
C LYS A 26 33.89 36.64 -15.08
N LEU A 27 34.34 35.61 -15.80
CA LEU A 27 33.49 34.46 -16.10
C LEU A 27 32.88 34.04 -14.76
N GLU A 28 31.58 34.28 -14.58
CA GLU A 28 30.83 33.61 -13.52
C GLU A 28 30.92 32.15 -13.90
N PHE A 29 31.89 31.45 -13.31
CA PHE A 29 32.03 30.01 -13.47
C PHE A 29 30.78 29.41 -12.83
N LYS A 30 29.74 29.22 -13.64
CA LYS A 30 28.61 28.39 -13.26
C LYS A 30 29.14 26.98 -13.09
N ASN A 31 29.02 26.45 -11.88
CA ASN A 31 29.46 25.12 -11.55
C ASN A 31 28.89 24.12 -12.58
N GLN A 32 29.76 23.53 -13.39
CA GLN A 32 29.35 22.67 -14.50
C GLN A 32 28.66 21.39 -14.02
N TYR A 33 29.03 20.92 -12.82
CA TYR A 33 28.44 19.76 -12.16
C TYR A 33 26.98 20.05 -11.80
N VAL A 34 26.70 21.19 -11.18
CA VAL A 34 25.32 21.65 -10.89
C VAL A 34 24.46 21.72 -12.16
N ASN A 35 25.02 22.19 -13.27
CA ASN A 35 24.28 22.26 -14.53
C ASN A 35 24.00 20.87 -15.12
N SER A 36 24.97 19.95 -15.02
CA SER A 36 24.80 18.55 -15.43
C SER A 36 23.72 17.86 -14.60
N ASP A 37 23.78 17.96 -13.28
CA ASP A 37 22.82 17.33 -12.39
C ASP A 37 21.42 17.90 -12.58
N LYS A 38 21.27 19.22 -12.78
CA LYS A 38 19.97 19.82 -13.12
C LYS A 38 19.38 19.23 -14.39
N LYS A 39 20.21 18.96 -15.40
CA LYS A 39 19.78 18.34 -16.65
C LYS A 39 19.34 16.89 -16.40
N ASP A 40 20.12 16.12 -15.65
CA ASP A 40 19.79 14.71 -15.37
C ASP A 40 18.54 14.59 -14.50
N ILE A 41 18.40 15.43 -13.46
CA ILE A 41 17.20 15.55 -12.64
C ILE A 41 15.97 15.90 -13.49
N SER A 42 16.11 16.77 -14.50
CA SER A 42 14.98 17.12 -15.37
C SER A 42 14.43 15.94 -16.18
N GLN A 43 15.26 14.92 -16.43
CA GLN A 43 14.87 13.73 -17.18
C GLN A 43 14.02 12.76 -16.36
N VAL A 44 14.00 12.89 -15.03
CA VAL A 44 13.20 12.01 -14.15
C VAL A 44 11.73 11.97 -14.55
N LYS A 45 11.17 13.10 -15.01
CA LYS A 45 9.77 13.19 -15.48
C LYS A 45 9.46 12.33 -16.71
N SER A 46 10.48 11.92 -17.46
CA SER A 46 10.35 11.05 -18.62
C SER A 46 10.42 9.56 -18.27
N ALA A 47 10.69 9.22 -17.01
CA ALA A 47 10.76 7.84 -16.55
C ALA A 47 9.37 7.18 -16.65
N ASN A 48 9.24 6.23 -17.56
CA ASN A 48 8.00 5.51 -17.86
C ASN A 48 8.02 4.04 -17.42
N THR A 49 9.10 3.60 -16.78
CA THR A 49 9.25 2.24 -16.24
C THR A 49 9.79 2.29 -14.81
N ASP A 50 9.51 1.25 -14.04
CA ASP A 50 10.05 1.13 -12.68
C ASP A 50 11.57 1.07 -12.70
N LEU A 51 12.16 0.38 -13.68
CA LEU A 51 13.62 0.28 -13.82
C LEU A 51 14.24 1.66 -14.07
N ALA A 52 13.62 2.49 -14.91
CA ALA A 52 14.10 3.84 -15.14
C ALA A 52 14.00 4.71 -13.87
N LEU A 53 12.87 4.65 -13.16
CA LEU A 53 12.71 5.38 -11.89
C LEU A 53 13.71 4.93 -10.82
N ASP A 54 13.96 3.62 -10.72
CA ASP A 54 14.95 3.08 -9.80
C ASP A 54 16.36 3.54 -10.16
N SER A 55 16.70 3.48 -11.45
CA SER A 55 18.00 3.93 -11.96
C SER A 55 18.23 5.41 -11.72
N PHE A 56 17.23 6.26 -11.96
CA PHE A 56 17.33 7.69 -11.68
C PHE A 56 17.55 7.99 -10.20
N TYR A 57 16.84 7.29 -9.31
CA TYR A 57 17.05 7.47 -7.88
C TYR A 57 18.49 7.13 -7.49
N VAL A 58 18.95 5.94 -7.86
CA VAL A 58 20.28 5.45 -7.47
C VAL A 58 21.37 6.33 -8.07
N ALA A 59 21.29 6.62 -9.38
CA ALA A 59 22.29 7.42 -10.07
C ALA A 59 22.40 8.83 -9.50
N ILE A 60 21.28 9.55 -9.36
CA ILE A 60 21.30 10.95 -8.90
C ILE A 60 21.73 11.04 -7.44
N THR A 61 21.18 10.20 -6.55
CA THR A 61 21.57 10.25 -5.12
C THR A 61 23.04 9.91 -4.92
N HIS A 62 23.55 8.88 -5.62
CA HIS A 62 24.97 8.52 -5.56
C HIS A 62 25.88 9.60 -6.15
N GLU A 63 25.53 10.16 -7.31
CA GLU A 63 26.31 11.19 -7.97
C GLU A 63 26.43 12.45 -7.10
N LEU A 64 25.33 12.90 -6.49
CA LEU A 64 25.36 14.07 -5.59
C LEU A 64 26.27 13.84 -4.37
N ASP A 65 26.25 12.65 -3.79
CA ASP A 65 27.12 12.31 -2.66
C ASP A 65 28.59 12.18 -3.08
N LEU A 66 28.86 11.59 -4.25
CA LEU A 66 30.20 11.46 -4.82
C LEU A 66 30.79 12.84 -5.15
N GLN A 67 30.02 13.71 -5.79
CA GLN A 67 30.47 15.05 -6.14
C GLN A 67 30.70 15.93 -4.91
N LEU A 68 29.87 15.79 -3.86
CA LEU A 68 30.10 16.44 -2.58
C LEU A 68 31.40 15.94 -1.93
N ALA A 69 31.61 14.62 -1.87
CA ALA A 69 32.82 14.02 -1.30
C ALA A 69 34.11 14.48 -2.01
N ASN A 70 34.03 14.71 -3.31
CA ASN A 70 35.15 15.20 -4.14
C ASN A 70 35.24 16.73 -4.21
N SER A 71 34.46 17.47 -3.42
CA SER A 71 34.45 18.95 -3.39
C SER A 71 34.07 19.61 -4.72
N PHE A 72 33.35 18.90 -5.60
CA PHE A 72 32.76 19.46 -6.82
C PHE A 72 31.46 20.22 -6.54
N LEU A 73 30.78 19.88 -5.44
CA LEU A 73 29.62 20.59 -4.92
C LEU A 73 29.91 21.15 -3.53
N THR A 74 29.38 22.32 -3.24
CA THR A 74 29.21 22.81 -1.87
C THR A 74 28.04 22.10 -1.18
N ASN A 75 28.01 22.14 0.15
CA ASN A 75 26.86 21.66 0.94
C ASN A 75 25.53 22.29 0.48
N GLN A 76 25.54 23.59 0.18
CA GLN A 76 24.36 24.31 -0.28
C GLN A 76 23.90 23.81 -1.66
N GLU A 77 24.81 23.73 -2.63
CA GLU A 77 24.49 23.25 -3.98
C GLU A 77 23.94 21.82 -3.96
N ARG A 78 24.55 20.91 -3.20
CA ARG A 78 24.06 19.53 -3.05
C ARG A 78 22.66 19.50 -2.44
N ASN A 79 22.39 20.30 -1.41
CA ASN A 79 21.08 20.37 -0.77
C ASN A 79 20.00 20.89 -1.75
N GLU A 80 20.29 21.98 -2.48
CA GLU A 80 19.38 22.54 -3.49
C GLU A 80 19.08 21.53 -4.63
N LEU A 81 20.10 20.79 -5.07
CA LEU A 81 19.94 19.74 -6.08
C LEU A 81 19.11 18.55 -5.56
N LEU A 82 19.31 18.15 -4.31
CA LEU A 82 18.53 17.07 -3.70
C LEU A 82 17.06 17.46 -3.51
N GLU A 83 16.79 18.70 -3.11
CA GLU A 83 15.43 19.25 -3.03
C GLU A 83 14.76 19.35 -4.41
N LEU A 84 15.50 19.78 -5.43
CA LEU A 84 15.03 19.79 -6.81
C LEU A 84 14.73 18.37 -7.32
N PHE A 85 15.60 17.41 -7.02
CA PHE A 85 15.38 16.00 -7.34
C PHE A 85 14.10 15.48 -6.70
N ALA A 86 13.92 15.68 -5.39
CA ALA A 86 12.72 15.25 -4.67
C ALA A 86 11.44 15.86 -5.29
N THR A 87 11.48 17.13 -5.68
CA THR A 87 10.35 17.85 -6.31
C THR A 87 9.94 17.23 -7.65
N GLN A 88 10.87 16.65 -8.41
CA GLN A 88 10.55 16.00 -9.69
C GLN A 88 10.26 14.50 -9.55
N TYR A 89 10.99 13.83 -8.66
CA TYR A 89 10.90 12.39 -8.46
C TYR A 89 9.60 11.98 -7.78
N VAL A 90 9.24 12.62 -6.66
CA VAL A 90 8.09 12.19 -5.85
C VAL A 90 6.78 12.16 -6.66
N PRO A 91 6.40 13.22 -7.41
CA PRO A 91 5.16 13.17 -8.19
C PRO A 91 5.17 12.07 -9.26
N THR A 92 6.32 11.87 -9.93
CA THR A 92 6.47 10.85 -10.98
C THR A 92 6.35 9.45 -10.38
N TYR A 93 6.99 9.24 -9.23
CA TYR A 93 6.96 7.99 -8.48
C TYR A 93 5.56 7.66 -7.94
N VAL A 94 4.87 8.63 -7.34
CA VAL A 94 3.49 8.48 -6.85
C VAL A 94 2.54 8.13 -8.01
N SER A 95 2.70 8.79 -9.16
CA SER A 95 1.91 8.47 -10.37
C SER A 95 2.13 7.03 -10.83
N ALA A 96 3.37 6.56 -10.86
CA ALA A 96 3.69 5.17 -11.19
C ALA A 96 3.07 4.17 -10.20
N CYS A 97 3.09 4.48 -8.90
CA CYS A 97 2.44 3.67 -7.88
C CYS A 97 0.92 3.62 -8.08
N ASN A 98 0.28 4.75 -8.32
CA ASN A 98 -1.17 4.82 -8.58
C ASN A 98 -1.57 4.03 -9.83
N SER A 99 -0.74 4.05 -10.88
CA SER A 99 -0.95 3.20 -12.06
C SER A 99 -0.90 1.72 -11.70
N LYS A 100 -0.01 1.28 -10.79
CA LYS A 100 -0.01 -0.10 -10.29
C LYS A 100 -1.28 -0.42 -9.50
N PHE A 101 -1.74 0.48 -8.64
CA PHE A 101 -2.97 0.29 -7.86
C PHE A 101 -4.25 0.30 -8.70
N SER A 102 -4.22 0.86 -9.92
CA SER A 102 -5.34 0.75 -10.87
C SER A 102 -5.44 -0.62 -11.56
N LYS A 103 -4.43 -1.49 -11.43
CA LYS A 103 -4.42 -2.81 -12.06
C LYS A 103 -5.25 -3.82 -11.28
N SER A 104 -5.68 -4.87 -11.99
CA SER A 104 -6.44 -5.98 -11.42
C SER A 104 -5.59 -6.96 -10.60
N VAL A 105 -4.30 -7.05 -10.90
CA VAL A 105 -3.34 -7.96 -10.26
C VAL A 105 -2.26 -7.14 -9.59
N TRP A 106 -2.05 -7.40 -8.30
CA TRP A 106 -1.05 -6.72 -7.48
C TRP A 106 -0.01 -7.73 -7.03
N ASN A 107 1.27 -7.42 -7.22
CA ASN A 107 2.37 -8.29 -6.81
C ASN A 107 2.94 -7.86 -5.46
N GLU A 108 2.96 -8.76 -4.48
CA GLU A 108 3.43 -8.44 -3.12
C GLU A 108 4.90 -8.01 -3.07
N GLY A 109 5.76 -8.58 -3.92
CA GLY A 109 7.16 -8.16 -4.05
C GLY A 109 7.29 -6.74 -4.60
N GLU A 110 6.42 -6.32 -5.51
CA GLU A 110 6.36 -4.92 -5.95
C GLU A 110 5.88 -3.98 -4.84
N LEU A 111 4.85 -4.38 -4.06
CA LEU A 111 4.38 -3.58 -2.93
C LEU A 111 5.47 -3.38 -1.87
N GLN A 112 6.28 -4.41 -1.60
CA GLN A 112 7.44 -4.32 -0.72
C GLN A 112 8.48 -3.34 -1.25
N LYS A 113 8.82 -3.41 -2.54
CA LYS A 113 9.74 -2.46 -3.17
C LYS A 113 9.22 -1.02 -3.07
N ILE A 114 7.91 -0.82 -3.19
CA ILE A 114 7.31 0.51 -3.03
C ILE A 114 7.54 1.05 -1.60
N ASN A 115 7.27 0.24 -0.58
CA ASN A 115 7.52 0.64 0.81
C ASN A 115 9.00 0.94 1.10
N THR A 116 9.92 0.14 0.54
CA THR A 116 11.36 0.41 0.65
C THR A 116 11.70 1.77 0.05
N ARG A 117 11.28 2.04 -1.18
CA ARG A 117 11.56 3.32 -1.85
C ARG A 117 10.91 4.51 -1.14
N ILE A 118 9.70 4.37 -0.59
CA ILE A 118 9.07 5.40 0.26
C ILE A 118 9.95 5.69 1.47
N SER A 119 10.44 4.66 2.15
CA SER A 119 11.31 4.81 3.34
C SER A 119 12.62 5.50 2.99
N GLU A 120 13.24 5.11 1.87
CA GLU A 120 14.47 5.72 1.36
C GLU A 120 14.26 7.19 0.97
N LEU A 121 13.13 7.53 0.34
CA LEU A 121 12.75 8.90 0.02
C LEU A 121 12.54 9.73 1.30
N GLN A 122 11.77 9.22 2.27
CA GLN A 122 11.51 9.90 3.53
C GLN A 122 12.76 10.03 4.42
N GLY A 123 13.75 9.16 4.22
CA GLY A 123 15.06 9.21 4.87
C GLY A 123 16.04 10.21 4.23
N LEU A 124 15.71 10.83 3.10
CA LEU A 124 16.57 11.84 2.48
C LEU A 124 16.69 13.07 3.39
N VAL A 125 17.94 13.40 3.74
CA VAL A 125 18.29 14.56 4.54
C VAL A 125 19.33 15.43 3.85
N THR A 126 19.30 16.71 4.17
CA THR A 126 20.37 17.65 3.83
C THR A 126 21.64 17.35 4.63
N THR A 127 22.74 17.98 4.25
CA THR A 127 24.01 17.92 5.01
C THR A 127 23.91 18.45 6.45
N GLU A 128 22.84 19.19 6.76
CA GLU A 128 22.49 19.68 8.10
C GLU A 128 21.46 18.78 8.82
N ASN A 129 21.23 17.56 8.33
CA ASN A 129 20.22 16.62 8.83
C ASN A 129 18.78 17.14 8.78
N LYS A 130 18.46 18.09 7.88
CA LYS A 130 17.07 18.53 7.67
C LYS A 130 16.38 17.58 6.69
N ILE A 131 15.16 17.18 7.01
CA ILE A 131 14.35 16.30 6.15
C ILE A 131 14.08 17.02 4.83
N VAL A 132 14.35 16.36 3.70
CA VAL A 132 14.14 16.94 2.37
C VAL A 132 12.66 16.87 1.95
N ILE A 133 12.01 15.72 2.19
CA ILE A 133 10.63 15.50 1.77
C ILE A 133 9.67 15.90 2.88
N GLN A 134 8.98 17.02 2.68
CA GLN A 134 8.03 17.58 3.65
C GLN A 134 6.70 17.97 2.98
N GLY A 135 5.72 18.35 3.79
CA GLY A 135 4.44 18.89 3.33
C GLY A 135 3.70 17.95 2.38
N VAL A 136 3.24 18.50 1.24
CA VAL A 136 2.43 17.78 0.25
C VAL A 136 3.14 16.54 -0.29
N ALA A 137 4.43 16.64 -0.59
CA ALA A 137 5.20 15.52 -1.13
C ALA A 137 5.23 14.33 -0.15
N ASN A 138 5.45 14.61 1.14
CA ASN A 138 5.43 13.56 2.17
C ASN A 138 4.03 12.98 2.34
N SER A 139 2.99 13.82 2.34
CA SER A 139 1.60 13.36 2.41
C SER A 139 1.24 12.42 1.25
N SER A 140 1.66 12.73 0.03
CA SER A 140 1.41 11.85 -1.13
C SER A 140 2.13 10.50 -1.03
N LEU A 141 3.35 10.46 -0.49
CA LEU A 141 4.03 9.19 -0.20
C LEU A 141 3.29 8.39 0.88
N ASN A 142 2.79 9.05 1.93
CA ASN A 142 2.00 8.41 2.98
C ASN A 142 0.67 7.86 2.45
N GLU A 143 0.03 8.53 1.50
CA GLU A 143 -1.17 8.00 0.82
C GLU A 143 -0.86 6.68 0.10
N VAL A 144 0.25 6.61 -0.64
CA VAL A 144 0.71 5.37 -1.29
C VAL A 144 0.99 4.28 -0.26
N HIS A 145 1.69 4.61 0.83
CA HIS A 145 1.96 3.67 1.92
C HIS A 145 0.67 3.14 2.55
N ASN A 146 -0.30 4.02 2.80
CA ASN A 146 -1.58 3.66 3.42
C ASN A 146 -2.41 2.72 2.53
N VAL A 147 -2.33 2.85 1.20
CA VAL A 147 -2.94 1.87 0.28
C VAL A 147 -2.32 0.48 0.48
N ILE A 148 -1.01 0.39 0.66
CA ILE A 148 -0.31 -0.88 0.90
C ILE A 148 -0.69 -1.46 2.28
N VAL A 149 -0.79 -0.63 3.31
CA VAL A 149 -1.28 -1.05 4.64
C VAL A 149 -2.70 -1.61 4.53
N ALA A 150 -3.60 -0.89 3.85
CA ALA A 150 -4.99 -1.33 3.63
C ALA A 150 -5.06 -2.65 2.85
N TYR A 151 -4.17 -2.88 1.88
CA TYR A 151 -4.08 -4.14 1.15
C TYR A 151 -3.77 -5.32 2.08
N TYR A 152 -2.77 -5.18 2.97
CA TYR A 152 -2.43 -6.25 3.91
C TYR A 152 -3.50 -6.47 4.98
N GLU A 153 -4.16 -5.40 5.43
CA GLU A 153 -5.35 -5.52 6.29
C GLU A 153 -6.50 -6.26 5.62
N ALA A 154 -6.79 -5.92 4.36
CA ALA A 154 -7.78 -6.60 3.55
C ALA A 154 -7.43 -8.08 3.37
N LYS A 155 -6.16 -8.42 3.11
CA LYS A 155 -5.69 -9.81 3.03
C LYS A 155 -5.91 -10.57 4.35
N ARG A 156 -5.67 -9.93 5.50
CA ARG A 156 -5.99 -10.52 6.82
C ARG A 156 -7.50 -10.74 6.99
N ALA A 157 -8.33 -9.76 6.64
CA ALA A 157 -9.79 -9.88 6.67
C ALA A 157 -10.30 -10.99 5.73
N ALA A 158 -9.63 -11.21 4.59
CA ALA A 158 -9.94 -12.27 3.65
C ALA A 158 -9.48 -13.67 4.11
N SER A 159 -8.58 -13.76 5.09
CA SER A 159 -7.98 -15.03 5.56
C SER A 159 -8.73 -15.64 6.74
N VAL A 160 -9.83 -15.02 7.17
CA VAL A 160 -10.57 -15.45 8.35
C VAL A 160 -11.11 -16.87 8.17
N SER A 161 -10.79 -17.72 9.13
CA SER A 161 -11.31 -19.08 9.29
C SER A 161 -12.10 -19.21 10.60
N GLY A 162 -12.96 -20.23 10.66
CA GLY A 162 -13.64 -20.64 11.89
C GLY A 162 -14.88 -19.84 12.29
N TYR A 163 -15.81 -20.53 12.96
CA TYR A 163 -17.03 -19.98 13.52
C TYR A 163 -16.87 -19.72 15.02
N ASN A 164 -17.13 -18.48 15.45
CA ASN A 164 -17.05 -18.04 16.85
C ASN A 164 -18.34 -17.32 17.29
N GLY A 165 -19.49 -17.72 16.75
CA GLY A 165 -20.78 -17.06 16.99
C GLY A 165 -21.22 -16.11 15.87
N ILE A 166 -22.54 -15.92 15.77
CA ILE A 166 -23.19 -15.09 14.75
C ILE A 166 -22.67 -13.65 14.76
N GLN A 167 -22.50 -13.03 15.94
CA GLN A 167 -22.08 -11.63 16.01
C GLN A 167 -20.66 -11.43 15.47
N ALA A 168 -19.74 -12.33 15.82
CA ALA A 168 -18.38 -12.31 15.28
C ALA A 168 -18.39 -12.53 13.76
N ALA A 169 -19.24 -13.43 13.26
CA ALA A 169 -19.39 -13.65 11.83
C ALA A 169 -19.90 -12.38 11.10
N LYS A 170 -20.92 -11.70 11.64
CA LYS A 170 -21.44 -10.43 11.10
C LYS A 170 -20.34 -9.37 10.99
N GLN A 171 -19.53 -9.20 12.05
CA GLN A 171 -18.41 -8.27 12.05
C GLN A 171 -17.36 -8.62 11.00
N LYS A 172 -16.96 -9.90 10.92
CA LYS A 172 -15.98 -10.38 9.92
C LYS A 172 -16.47 -10.13 8.49
N ILE A 173 -17.75 -10.39 8.20
CA ILE A 173 -18.37 -10.15 6.88
C ILE A 173 -18.43 -8.66 6.57
N ALA A 174 -18.82 -7.83 7.54
CA ALA A 174 -18.89 -6.37 7.36
C ALA A 174 -17.51 -5.78 7.04
N THR A 175 -16.47 -6.19 7.79
CA THR A 175 -15.09 -5.79 7.55
C THR A 175 -14.61 -6.24 6.16
N ALA A 176 -14.90 -7.48 5.75
CA ALA A 176 -14.54 -7.97 4.43
C ALA A 176 -15.20 -7.15 3.31
N LYS A 177 -16.50 -6.83 3.44
CA LYS A 177 -17.24 -5.98 2.50
C LYS A 177 -16.68 -4.56 2.44
N LYS A 178 -16.32 -3.97 3.59
CA LYS A 178 -15.68 -2.64 3.66
C LYS A 178 -14.43 -2.60 2.78
N TYR A 179 -13.50 -3.54 2.97
CA TYR A 179 -12.29 -3.59 2.16
C TYR A 179 -12.55 -3.91 0.69
N ALA A 180 -13.52 -4.79 0.38
CA ALA A 180 -13.87 -5.12 -1.00
C ALA A 180 -14.42 -3.91 -1.78
N SER A 181 -15.04 -2.95 -1.09
CA SER A 181 -15.54 -1.69 -1.67
C SER A 181 -14.53 -0.53 -1.64
N MET A 182 -13.41 -0.68 -0.92
CA MET A 182 -12.45 0.40 -0.70
C MET A 182 -11.61 0.64 -1.95
N SER A 183 -11.59 1.88 -2.47
CA SER A 183 -10.65 2.24 -3.53
C SER A 183 -9.25 2.48 -2.95
N PRO A 184 -8.16 2.07 -3.62
CA PRO A 184 -8.11 1.29 -4.87
C PRO A 184 -8.09 -0.24 -4.66
N ILE A 185 -8.29 -0.74 -3.43
CA ILE A 185 -8.30 -2.18 -3.12
C ILE A 185 -9.31 -2.96 -3.98
N ASN A 186 -10.45 -2.34 -4.27
CA ASN A 186 -11.51 -2.87 -5.12
C ASN A 186 -11.08 -3.17 -6.57
N ASN A 187 -9.91 -2.66 -7.01
CA ASN A 187 -9.33 -3.03 -8.30
C ASN A 187 -8.69 -4.42 -8.24
N CYS A 188 -8.13 -4.84 -7.10
CA CYS A 188 -7.42 -6.11 -6.96
C CYS A 188 -8.39 -7.31 -6.97
N THR A 189 -8.62 -7.90 -8.15
CA THR A 189 -9.73 -8.84 -8.38
C THR A 189 -9.64 -10.11 -7.56
N GLU A 190 -8.44 -10.67 -7.42
CA GLU A 190 -8.22 -11.88 -6.60
C GLU A 190 -8.56 -11.61 -5.13
N LEU A 191 -8.06 -10.50 -4.58
CA LEU A 191 -8.31 -10.13 -3.19
C LEU A 191 -9.79 -9.84 -2.95
N VAL A 192 -10.44 -9.09 -3.85
CA VAL A 192 -11.88 -8.81 -3.79
C VAL A 192 -12.70 -10.11 -3.84
N SER A 193 -12.34 -11.04 -4.72
CA SER A 193 -12.98 -12.36 -4.78
C SER A 193 -12.88 -13.12 -3.44
N ARG A 194 -11.68 -13.13 -2.85
CA ARG A 194 -11.46 -13.74 -1.52
C ARG A 194 -12.28 -13.04 -0.44
N LEU A 195 -12.31 -11.71 -0.40
CA LEU A 195 -13.12 -10.93 0.54
C LEU A 195 -14.62 -11.24 0.40
N ASN A 196 -15.12 -11.27 -0.83
CA ASN A 196 -16.53 -11.57 -1.11
C ASN A 196 -16.91 -13.02 -0.75
N SER A 197 -15.96 -13.94 -0.77
CA SER A 197 -16.18 -15.34 -0.35
C SER A 197 -16.20 -15.55 1.18
N VAL A 198 -15.89 -14.52 1.99
CA VAL A 198 -15.86 -14.65 3.47
C VAL A 198 -17.19 -15.12 4.03
N SER A 199 -18.33 -14.62 3.52
CA SER A 199 -19.64 -15.03 4.04
C SER A 199 -19.91 -16.52 3.82
N THR A 200 -19.59 -17.03 2.62
CA THR A 200 -19.75 -18.45 2.29
C THR A 200 -18.84 -19.34 3.14
N ARG A 201 -17.58 -18.96 3.32
CA ARG A 201 -16.63 -19.74 4.13
C ARG A 201 -17.01 -19.76 5.62
N LEU A 202 -17.53 -18.65 6.14
CA LEU A 202 -18.02 -18.60 7.52
C LEU A 202 -19.29 -19.43 7.71
N GLU A 203 -20.18 -19.46 6.72
CA GLU A 203 -21.35 -20.32 6.76
C GLU A 203 -20.96 -21.80 6.78
N GLN A 204 -20.03 -22.21 5.92
CA GLN A 204 -19.47 -23.57 5.92
C GLN A 204 -18.79 -23.92 7.24
N ALA A 205 -18.07 -22.97 7.85
CA ALA A 205 -17.49 -23.15 9.18
C ALA A 205 -18.56 -23.30 10.27
N HIS A 206 -19.67 -22.55 10.17
CA HIS A 206 -20.80 -22.67 11.09
C HIS A 206 -21.49 -24.05 10.95
N TYR A 207 -21.72 -24.51 9.72
CA TYR A 207 -22.23 -25.86 9.47
C TYR A 207 -21.31 -26.94 10.06
N SER A 208 -20.00 -26.82 9.84
CA SER A 208 -19.01 -27.76 10.39
C SER A 208 -19.00 -27.76 11.92
N TYR A 209 -19.18 -26.58 12.53
CA TYR A 209 -19.35 -26.46 13.98
C TYR A 209 -20.59 -27.23 14.46
N LEU A 210 -21.75 -27.07 13.80
CA LEU A 210 -22.96 -27.81 14.15
C LEU A 210 -22.75 -29.32 14.02
N ALA A 211 -22.12 -29.78 12.94
CA ALA A 211 -21.80 -31.18 12.77
C ALA A 211 -20.94 -31.72 13.91
N GLY A 212 -19.94 -30.96 14.36
CA GLY A 212 -19.12 -31.30 15.52
C GLY A 212 -19.91 -31.29 16.84
N GLN A 213 -20.90 -30.40 16.99
CA GLN A 213 -21.79 -30.42 18.17
C GLN A 213 -22.63 -31.69 18.22
N VAL A 214 -23.17 -32.15 17.08
CA VAL A 214 -23.93 -33.41 16.99
C VAL A 214 -23.10 -34.61 17.42
N GLU A 215 -21.81 -34.67 17.03
CA GLU A 215 -20.92 -35.79 17.43
C GLU A 215 -20.72 -35.90 18.94
N ARG A 216 -21.02 -34.86 19.72
CA ARG A 216 -20.98 -34.90 21.20
C ARG A 216 -22.05 -35.82 21.79
N LEU A 217 -23.11 -36.13 21.05
CA LEU A 217 -24.13 -37.09 21.49
C LEU A 217 -23.71 -38.55 21.28
N ARG A 218 -22.70 -38.81 20.43
CA ARG A 218 -22.28 -40.18 20.12
C ARG A 218 -21.82 -40.99 21.35
N PRO A 219 -20.99 -40.46 22.27
CA PRO A 219 -20.55 -41.20 23.45
C PRO A 219 -21.50 -41.00 24.65
N TYR A 220 -22.79 -41.34 24.50
CA TYR A 220 -23.80 -41.13 25.57
C TYR A 220 -23.42 -41.75 26.91
N TYR A 221 -22.72 -42.89 26.90
CA TYR A 221 -22.27 -43.64 28.08
C TYR A 221 -21.29 -42.87 28.98
N ASN A 222 -20.76 -41.72 28.53
CA ASN A 222 -19.91 -40.85 29.33
C ASN A 222 -20.70 -39.85 30.19
N TYR A 223 -22.02 -39.84 30.09
CA TYR A 223 -22.87 -38.83 30.71
C TYR A 223 -23.99 -39.48 31.53
N SER A 224 -24.42 -38.81 32.60
CA SER A 224 -25.73 -39.09 33.19
C SER A 224 -26.85 -38.68 32.21
N GLN A 225 -28.05 -39.24 32.38
CA GLN A 225 -29.20 -38.89 31.55
C GLN A 225 -29.45 -37.37 31.57
N THR A 226 -29.42 -36.74 32.75
CA THR A 226 -29.63 -35.29 32.88
C THR A 226 -28.57 -34.46 32.15
N GLU A 227 -27.31 -34.87 32.15
CA GLU A 227 -26.27 -34.18 31.39
C GLU A 227 -26.44 -34.37 29.89
N TYR A 228 -26.81 -35.57 29.47
CA TYR A 228 -27.06 -35.89 28.07
C TYR A 228 -28.24 -35.10 27.49
N ASP A 229 -29.35 -35.02 28.24
CA ASP A 229 -30.54 -34.23 27.86
C ASP A 229 -30.19 -32.74 27.69
N LYS A 230 -29.35 -32.20 28.59
CA LYS A 230 -28.85 -30.80 28.47
C LYS A 230 -28.01 -30.61 27.22
N ILE A 231 -27.16 -31.58 26.85
CA ILE A 231 -26.36 -31.52 25.62
C ILE A 231 -27.29 -31.53 24.40
N ALA A 232 -28.28 -32.43 24.36
CA ALA A 232 -29.23 -32.54 23.26
C ALA A 232 -30.05 -31.25 23.08
N LEU A 233 -30.58 -30.69 24.18
CA LEU A 233 -31.29 -29.42 24.17
C LEU A 233 -30.40 -28.30 23.62
N SER A 234 -29.16 -28.21 24.11
CA SER A 234 -28.20 -27.20 23.66
C SER A 234 -27.81 -27.34 22.18
N ILE A 235 -27.89 -28.54 21.60
CA ILE A 235 -27.69 -28.77 20.16
C ILE A 235 -28.90 -28.29 19.37
N SER A 236 -30.12 -28.60 19.84
CA SER A 236 -31.36 -28.12 19.24
C SER A 236 -31.40 -26.60 19.17
N GLU A 237 -31.06 -25.91 20.26
CA GLU A 237 -30.98 -24.44 20.30
C GLU A 237 -30.01 -23.87 19.25
N LYS A 238 -28.89 -24.56 18.99
CA LYS A 238 -27.91 -24.14 17.96
C LYS A 238 -28.44 -24.35 16.55
N PHE A 239 -29.21 -25.41 16.31
CA PHE A 239 -29.91 -25.59 15.04
C PHE A 239 -30.92 -24.47 14.79
N ASP A 240 -31.69 -24.11 15.82
CA ASP A 240 -32.64 -23.00 15.73
C ASP A 240 -31.93 -21.67 15.52
N GLU A 241 -30.83 -21.40 16.24
CA GLU A 241 -29.99 -20.21 16.01
C GLU A 241 -29.52 -20.16 14.56
N TYR A 242 -29.01 -21.27 14.01
CA TYR A 242 -28.57 -21.34 12.63
C TYR A 242 -29.72 -21.09 11.64
N LYS A 243 -30.85 -21.79 11.77
CA LYS A 243 -32.03 -21.63 10.90
C LYS A 243 -32.53 -20.19 10.89
N ASN A 244 -32.59 -19.56 12.06
CA ASN A 244 -33.12 -18.21 12.22
C ASN A 244 -32.15 -17.11 11.73
N ASN A 245 -30.83 -17.35 11.76
CA ASN A 245 -29.83 -16.32 11.49
C ASN A 245 -28.99 -16.53 10.24
N ALA A 246 -28.92 -17.72 9.66
CA ALA A 246 -27.98 -18.03 8.59
C ALA A 246 -28.24 -17.20 7.32
N ARG A 247 -29.50 -17.10 6.89
CA ARG A 247 -29.86 -16.34 5.68
C ARG A 247 -29.50 -14.86 5.82
N SER A 248 -29.84 -14.24 6.94
CA SER A 248 -29.60 -12.82 7.20
C SER A 248 -28.12 -12.51 7.45
N THR A 249 -27.36 -13.45 8.01
CA THR A 249 -25.94 -13.27 8.33
C THR A 249 -25.04 -13.55 7.13
N TYR A 250 -25.23 -14.69 6.47
CA TYR A 250 -24.33 -15.19 5.43
C TYR A 250 -24.86 -14.96 4.01
N GLY A 251 -26.14 -14.64 3.86
CA GLY A 251 -26.84 -14.58 2.56
C GLY A 251 -27.28 -15.96 2.05
N ARG A 252 -26.98 -17.04 2.77
CA ARG A 252 -27.26 -18.43 2.40
C ARG A 252 -27.53 -19.29 3.63
N VAL A 253 -28.19 -20.42 3.40
CA VAL A 253 -28.52 -21.43 4.41
C VAL A 253 -28.24 -22.77 3.77
N SER A 254 -27.43 -23.59 4.41
CA SER A 254 -27.24 -25.00 4.05
C SER A 254 -28.35 -25.83 4.67
N ASP A 255 -28.72 -26.92 4.00
CA ASP A 255 -29.65 -27.88 4.56
C ASP A 255 -28.98 -28.63 5.73
N ILE A 256 -29.61 -28.57 6.90
CA ILE A 256 -29.13 -29.23 8.11
C ILE A 256 -29.94 -30.48 8.49
N SER A 257 -30.92 -30.88 7.65
CA SER A 257 -31.83 -32.00 7.96
C SER A 257 -31.09 -33.31 8.29
N SER A 258 -29.96 -33.56 7.63
CA SER A 258 -29.11 -34.72 7.91
C SER A 258 -28.46 -34.66 9.30
N LEU A 259 -28.06 -33.47 9.77
CA LEU A 259 -27.52 -33.26 11.11
C LEU A 259 -28.60 -33.46 12.17
N GLU A 260 -29.81 -32.97 11.92
CA GLU A 260 -30.97 -33.12 12.81
C GLU A 260 -31.38 -34.58 12.96
N SER A 261 -31.51 -35.30 11.83
CA SER A 261 -31.79 -36.73 11.83
C SER A 261 -30.74 -37.54 12.58
N ARG A 262 -29.45 -37.20 12.39
CA ARG A 262 -28.35 -37.86 13.10
C ARG A 262 -28.37 -37.58 14.60
N ALA A 263 -28.64 -36.35 15.02
CA ALA A 263 -28.78 -36.00 16.43
C ALA A 263 -29.96 -36.76 17.08
N GLY A 264 -31.11 -36.83 16.39
CA GLY A 264 -32.27 -37.59 16.84
C GLY A 264 -31.97 -39.09 16.96
N SER A 265 -31.21 -39.66 16.02
CA SER A 265 -30.77 -41.05 16.08
C SER A 265 -29.85 -41.33 17.28
N TYR A 266 -28.86 -40.47 17.53
CA TYR A 266 -28.01 -40.62 18.72
C TYR A 266 -28.80 -40.50 20.02
N TYR A 267 -29.74 -39.56 20.09
CA TYR A 267 -30.57 -39.39 21.28
C TYR A 267 -31.48 -40.60 21.54
N SER A 268 -32.19 -41.07 20.50
CA SER A 268 -33.17 -42.16 20.64
C SER A 268 -32.53 -43.51 20.94
N ASN A 269 -31.27 -43.71 20.54
CA ASN A 269 -30.53 -44.95 20.78
C ASN A 269 -29.74 -44.95 22.09
N ALA A 270 -29.74 -43.84 22.85
CA ALA A 270 -29.05 -43.76 24.14
C ALA A 270 -29.84 -44.53 25.21
N THR A 271 -29.14 -45.36 25.98
CA THR A 271 -29.73 -46.14 27.07
C THR A 271 -29.06 -45.80 28.39
N PHE A 272 -29.86 -45.35 29.36
CA PHE A 272 -29.41 -45.04 30.71
C PHE A 272 -29.96 -46.12 31.65
N ASN A 273 -29.08 -46.85 32.32
CA ASN A 273 -29.50 -47.76 33.38
C ASN A 273 -29.86 -46.90 34.60
N ASN A 274 -31.15 -46.88 34.93
CA ASN A 274 -31.67 -46.25 36.15
C ASN A 274 -31.22 -47.03 37.40
#